data_AF-A0AA43F5E2-F1
#
_entry.id   AF-A0AA43F5E2-F1
#
_cell.length_a   1.000
_cell.length_b   1.000
_cell.length_c   1.000
_cell.angle_alpha   90.00
_cell.angle_beta   90.00
_cell.angle_gamma   90.00
#
_symmetry.space_group_name_H-M   'P 1'
#
loop_
_entity.id
_entity.type
_entity.pdbx_description
1 polymer ?
#
loop_
_entity_poly.entity_id
_entity_poly.type
_entity_poly.pdbx_seq_one_letter_code
_entity_poly.pdbx_strand_id
1 'polypeptide(L)'
;MHLVTQSTDAQQLNLVVGKSTVVNMPVAIKRASLADPQIADAMVLSPKQIYVTGKGYGTTNLTLWGPDGKVLAILDLDVGVDLVRLKQQLAELLPDETNIRLRGTHDHVTVFGTVSSESRLSQILAVAEAYAPKKVLNFLKIYPEPPGGKGHPDVQTVTVEVIKGTSVNAVKF
;
A
#
# COMPACT_ATOMS: atom_id res chain seq x y z
N MET A 1 -30.64 -21.77 -13.25
CA MET A 1 -29.18 -21.91 -13.43
C MET A 1 -28.54 -21.37 -12.16
N HIS A 2 -28.10 -22.23 -11.25
CA HIS A 2 -27.52 -21.80 -9.96
C HIS A 2 -25.99 -21.70 -10.13
N LEU A 3 -25.45 -20.48 -10.02
CA LEU A 3 -24.01 -20.26 -9.88
C LEU A 3 -23.61 -20.71 -8.47
N VAL A 4 -22.76 -21.73 -8.39
CA VAL A 4 -22.12 -22.13 -7.12
C VAL A 4 -20.75 -21.46 -7.10
N THR A 5 -20.62 -20.40 -6.30
CA THR A 5 -19.32 -19.84 -5.94
C THR A 5 -18.67 -20.80 -4.93
N GLN A 6 -17.72 -21.62 -5.39
CA GLN A 6 -16.85 -22.35 -4.47
C GLN A 6 -15.99 -21.32 -3.73
N SER A 7 -16.30 -21.09 -2.45
CA SER A 7 -15.48 -20.31 -1.53
C SER A 7 -14.19 -21.08 -1.25
N THR A 8 -13.23 -20.97 -2.17
CA THR A 8 -11.83 -21.30 -1.89
C THR A 8 -11.28 -20.09 -1.14
N ASP A 9 -10.79 -20.31 0.08
CA ASP A 9 -10.15 -19.25 0.86
C ASP A 9 -8.95 -18.71 0.09
N ALA A 10 -8.96 -17.41 -0.20
CA ALA A 10 -7.93 -16.80 -1.01
C ALA A 10 -6.70 -16.51 -0.16
N GLN A 11 -5.53 -16.97 -0.60
CA GLN A 11 -4.30 -16.74 0.13
C GLN A 11 -3.71 -15.39 -0.29
N GLN A 12 -3.48 -14.50 0.67
CA GLN A 12 -2.89 -13.20 0.39
C GLN A 12 -1.38 -13.32 0.13
N LEU A 13 -0.92 -12.72 -0.97
CA LEU A 13 0.50 -12.59 -1.32
C LEU A 13 0.85 -11.12 -1.54
N ASN A 14 1.65 -10.57 -0.63
CA ASN A 14 2.12 -9.19 -0.73
C ASN A 14 3.36 -9.12 -1.63
N LEU A 15 3.33 -8.21 -2.60
CA LEU A 15 4.38 -7.97 -3.57
C LEU A 15 4.76 -6.49 -3.56
N VAL A 16 5.99 -6.22 -4.00
CA VAL A 16 6.49 -4.87 -4.22
C VAL A 16 6.54 -4.62 -5.72
N VAL A 17 6.10 -3.44 -6.16
CA VAL A 17 6.20 -3.05 -7.58
C VAL A 17 7.65 -3.17 -8.06
N GLY A 18 7.85 -3.83 -9.20
CA GLY A 18 9.16 -4.08 -9.79
C GLY A 18 9.93 -5.24 -9.15
N LYS A 19 9.39 -5.90 -8.12
CA LYS A 19 9.96 -7.12 -7.55
C LYS A 19 9.15 -8.36 -7.92
N SER A 20 9.78 -9.51 -7.72
CA SER A 20 9.21 -10.82 -8.01
C SER A 20 9.46 -11.80 -6.87
N THR A 21 8.67 -12.87 -6.86
CA THR A 21 8.81 -13.98 -5.93
C THR A 21 8.48 -15.30 -6.62
N VAL A 22 9.02 -16.39 -6.09
CA VAL A 22 8.67 -17.75 -6.51
C VAL A 22 7.71 -18.35 -5.49
N VAL A 23 6.52 -18.70 -5.96
CA VAL A 23 5.51 -19.40 -5.19
C VAL A 23 5.64 -20.90 -5.47
N ASN A 24 5.92 -21.67 -4.42
CA ASN A 24 5.99 -23.13 -4.49
C ASN A 24 4.63 -23.74 -4.15
N MET A 25 4.15 -24.64 -5.00
CA MET A 25 2.88 -25.34 -4.85
C MET A 25 3.09 -26.78 -4.38
N PRO A 26 2.21 -27.30 -3.49
CA PRO A 26 2.33 -28.68 -3.00
C PRO A 26 2.03 -29.71 -4.11
N VAL A 27 1.20 -29.32 -5.08
CA VAL A 27 0.73 -30.16 -6.19
C VAL A 27 1.05 -29.53 -7.53
N ALA A 28 1.00 -30.34 -8.59
CA ALA A 28 1.31 -29.88 -9.93
C ALA A 28 0.25 -28.88 -10.44
N ILE A 29 0.68 -27.84 -11.12
CA ILE A 29 -0.10 -26.77 -11.73
C ILE A 29 -0.20 -27.07 -13.22
N LYS A 30 -1.42 -27.04 -13.75
CA LYS A 30 -1.67 -27.20 -15.19
C LYS A 30 -1.93 -25.88 -15.87
N ARG A 31 -2.57 -24.95 -15.16
CA ARG A 31 -2.97 -23.63 -15.69
C ARG A 31 -2.93 -22.59 -14.59
N ALA A 32 -2.54 -21.37 -14.96
CA ALA A 32 -2.65 -20.18 -14.15
C ALA A 32 -3.43 -19.11 -14.92
N SER A 33 -4.22 -18.30 -14.23
CA SER A 33 -4.95 -17.17 -14.82
C SER A 33 -4.87 -16.02 -13.86
N LEU A 34 -4.38 -14.90 -14.39
CA LEU A 34 -4.28 -13.64 -13.67
C LEU A 34 -5.45 -12.74 -14.10
N ALA A 35 -6.11 -12.10 -13.14
CA ALA A 35 -7.25 -11.23 -13.39
C ALA A 35 -6.83 -9.91 -14.07
N ASP A 36 -5.74 -9.30 -13.61
CA ASP A 36 -5.22 -8.04 -14.16
C ASP A 36 -3.69 -8.10 -14.42
N PRO A 37 -3.26 -8.21 -15.70
CA PRO A 37 -1.85 -8.25 -16.08
C PRO A 37 -1.14 -6.88 -16.09
N GLN A 38 -1.86 -5.79 -15.79
CA GLN A 38 -1.26 -4.47 -15.54
C GLN A 38 -0.73 -4.37 -14.10
N ILE A 39 -1.37 -5.06 -13.15
CA ILE A 39 -0.98 -5.05 -11.73
C ILE A 39 0.12 -6.08 -11.47
N ALA A 40 0.02 -7.28 -12.03
CA ALA A 40 1.01 -8.33 -11.83
C ALA A 40 1.29 -9.13 -13.11
N ASP A 41 2.24 -10.05 -13.04
CA ASP A 41 2.45 -11.10 -14.04
C ASP A 41 2.79 -12.42 -13.35
N ALA A 42 2.43 -13.53 -13.98
CA ALA A 42 2.61 -14.86 -13.42
C ALA A 42 3.05 -15.85 -14.50
N MET A 43 4.21 -16.48 -14.29
CA MET A 43 4.78 -17.47 -15.20
C MET A 43 5.00 -18.80 -14.47
N VAL A 44 4.49 -19.89 -15.03
CA VAL A 44 4.77 -21.24 -14.51
C VAL A 44 6.21 -21.61 -14.87
N LEU A 45 7.07 -21.76 -13.87
CA LEU A 45 8.48 -22.11 -14.04
C LEU A 45 8.68 -23.63 -14.12
N SER A 46 7.93 -24.36 -13.30
CA SER A 46 7.95 -25.82 -13.25
C SER A 46 6.56 -26.31 -12.85
N PRO A 47 6.28 -27.62 -12.91
CA PRO A 47 4.97 -28.13 -12.53
C PRO A 47 4.54 -27.71 -11.13
N LYS A 48 5.45 -27.36 -10.21
CA LYS A 48 5.11 -26.95 -8.84
C LYS A 48 5.56 -25.53 -8.49
N GLN A 49 5.97 -24.73 -9.47
CA GLN A 49 6.51 -23.39 -9.19
C GLN A 49 5.95 -22.36 -10.14
N ILE A 50 5.56 -21.23 -9.58
CA ILE A 50 5.16 -20.04 -10.31
C ILE A 50 6.05 -18.87 -9.90
N TYR A 51 6.50 -18.13 -10.89
CA TYR A 51 7.14 -16.85 -10.75
C TYR A 51 6.08 -15.75 -10.82
N VAL A 52 5.91 -14.97 -9.76
CA VAL A 52 4.96 -13.85 -9.69
C VAL A 52 5.74 -12.56 -9.64
N THR A 53 5.39 -11.60 -10.49
CA THR A 53 6.05 -10.28 -10.57
C THR A 53 5.01 -9.17 -10.35
N GLY A 54 5.30 -8.22 -9.45
CA GLY A 54 4.48 -7.02 -9.28
C GLY A 54 4.84 -5.98 -10.34
N LYS A 55 3.87 -5.54 -11.13
CA LYS A 55 4.07 -4.59 -12.25
C LYS A 55 3.48 -3.21 -11.98
N GLY A 56 2.34 -3.14 -11.31
CA GLY A 56 1.63 -1.91 -10.98
C GLY A 56 1.02 -1.99 -9.59
N TYR A 57 0.73 -0.84 -9.01
CA TYR A 57 0.06 -0.77 -7.71
C TYR A 57 -1.39 -1.21 -7.80
N GLY A 58 -1.85 -1.98 -6.83
CA GLY A 58 -3.23 -2.46 -6.82
C GLY A 58 -3.35 -3.86 -6.22
N THR A 59 -4.58 -4.36 -6.23
CA THR A 59 -4.89 -5.75 -5.89
C THR A 59 -5.36 -6.50 -7.12
N THR A 60 -4.92 -7.74 -7.31
CA THR A 60 -5.40 -8.62 -8.38
C THR A 60 -5.40 -10.07 -7.94
N ASN A 61 -6.09 -10.94 -8.66
CA ASN A 61 -6.26 -12.33 -8.27
C ASN A 61 -5.57 -13.27 -9.26
N LEU A 62 -4.83 -14.23 -8.74
CA LEU A 62 -4.19 -15.31 -9.50
C LEU A 62 -4.84 -16.64 -9.13
N THR A 63 -5.58 -17.22 -10.07
CA THR A 63 -6.21 -18.52 -9.90
C THR A 63 -5.36 -19.61 -10.52
N LEU A 64 -5.15 -20.69 -9.78
CA LEU A 64 -4.33 -21.83 -10.19
C LEU A 64 -5.20 -23.08 -10.31
N TRP A 65 -5.02 -23.85 -11.39
CA TRP A 65 -5.72 -25.11 -11.62
C TRP A 65 -4.75 -26.28 -11.75
N GLY A 66 -5.20 -27.43 -11.27
CA GLY A 66 -4.48 -28.69 -11.31
C GLY A 66 -4.72 -29.46 -12.60
N PRO A 67 -4.03 -30.60 -12.78
CA PRO A 67 -4.20 -31.46 -13.95
C PRO A 67 -5.59 -32.07 -14.07
N ASP A 68 -6.31 -32.20 -12.95
CA ASP A 68 -7.70 -32.66 -12.87
C ASP A 68 -8.72 -31.57 -13.23
N GLY A 69 -8.26 -30.38 -13.60
CA GLY A 69 -9.10 -29.24 -13.97
C GLY A 69 -9.73 -28.51 -12.79
N LYS A 70 -9.45 -28.92 -11.54
CA LYS A 70 -9.98 -28.26 -10.35
C LYS A 70 -9.11 -27.06 -9.96
N VAL A 71 -9.75 -26.09 -9.30
CA VAL A 71 -9.04 -24.97 -8.67
C VAL A 71 -8.19 -25.52 -7.53
N LEU A 72 -6.90 -25.21 -7.54
CA LEU A 72 -5.95 -25.57 -6.48
C LEU A 72 -5.88 -24.47 -5.43
N ALA A 73 -5.78 -23.23 -5.90
CA ALA A 73 -5.62 -22.06 -5.05
C ALA A 73 -6.10 -20.81 -5.80
N ILE A 74 -6.57 -19.84 -5.03
CA ILE A 74 -6.79 -18.47 -5.46
C ILE A 74 -5.83 -17.63 -4.60
N LEU A 75 -4.96 -16.86 -5.25
CA LEU A 75 -4.01 -15.98 -4.59
C LEU A 75 -4.46 -14.53 -4.79
N ASP A 76 -4.68 -13.83 -3.69
CA ASP A 76 -4.97 -12.40 -3.68
C ASP A 76 -3.63 -11.66 -3.63
N LEU A 77 -3.24 -11.08 -4.75
CA LEU A 77 -1.99 -10.35 -4.90
C LEU A 77 -2.21 -8.89 -4.49
N ASP A 78 -1.53 -8.43 -3.45
CA ASP A 78 -1.47 -7.01 -3.06
C ASP A 78 -0.11 -6.46 -3.46
N VAL A 79 -0.09 -5.61 -4.49
CA VAL A 79 1.13 -5.02 -5.02
C VAL A 79 1.23 -3.57 -4.57
N GLY A 80 2.25 -3.29 -3.76
CA GLY A 80 2.43 -2.01 -3.10
C GLY A 80 3.85 -1.45 -3.15
N VAL A 81 4.03 -0.37 -2.40
CA VAL A 81 5.32 0.29 -2.17
C VAL A 81 6.22 -0.57 -1.26
N ASP A 82 7.54 -0.47 -1.44
CA ASP A 82 8.52 -1.13 -0.57
C ASP A 82 8.64 -0.46 0.81
N LEU A 83 7.63 -0.68 1.66
CA LEU A 83 7.59 -0.13 3.02
C LEU A 83 8.75 -0.63 3.89
N VAL A 84 9.25 -1.84 3.63
CA VAL A 84 10.35 -2.42 4.39
C VAL A 84 11.62 -1.61 4.12
N ARG A 85 11.94 -1.38 2.85
CA ARG A 85 13.10 -0.57 2.45
C ARG A 85 12.95 0.88 2.89
N LEU A 86 11.77 1.47 2.76
CA LEU A 86 11.49 2.81 3.25
C LEU A 86 11.73 2.92 4.76
N LYS A 87 11.22 1.96 5.55
CA LYS A 87 11.43 1.93 7.00
C LYS A 87 12.90 1.80 7.37
N GLN A 88 13.65 0.94 6.67
CA GLN A 88 15.09 0.77 6.87
C GLN A 88 15.84 2.07 6.60
N GLN A 89 15.58 2.70 5.46
CA GLN A 89 16.22 3.96 5.08
C GLN A 89 15.90 5.09 6.07
N LEU A 90 14.66 5.19 6.56
CA LEU A 90 14.31 6.15 7.61
C LEU A 90 15.04 5.86 8.91
N ALA A 91 15.14 4.60 9.32
CA ALA A 91 15.86 4.22 10.54
C ALA A 91 17.37 4.50 10.46
N GLU A 92 17.97 4.38 9.27
CA GLU A 92 19.37 4.73 9.04
C GLU A 92 19.62 6.24 9.06
N LEU A 93 18.73 7.03 8.44
CA LEU A 93 18.88 8.48 8.37
C LEU A 93 18.49 9.18 9.67
N LEU A 94 17.53 8.63 10.39
CA LEU A 94 16.87 9.20 11.56
C LEU A 94 16.82 8.20 12.73
N PRO A 95 17.98 7.70 13.22
CA PRO A 95 18.01 6.63 14.22
C PRO A 95 17.35 7.02 15.55
N ASP A 96 17.33 8.33 15.88
CA ASP A 96 16.72 8.85 17.10
C ASP A 96 15.18 8.87 17.02
N GLU A 97 14.60 8.81 15.81
CA GLU A 97 13.16 8.90 15.59
C GLU A 97 12.49 7.52 15.63
N THR A 98 12.25 7.04 16.85
CA THR A 98 11.71 5.68 17.09
C THR A 98 10.19 5.56 16.97
N ASN A 99 9.47 6.70 16.98
CA ASN A 99 8.01 6.73 17.02
C ASN A 99 7.37 6.90 15.63
N ILE A 100 8.12 6.71 14.55
CA ILE A 100 7.61 6.76 13.18
C ILE A 100 6.99 5.41 12.80
N ARG A 101 5.76 5.45 12.29
CA ARG A 101 5.07 4.30 11.71
C ARG A 101 4.68 4.60 10.28
N LEU A 102 4.75 3.57 9.45
CA LEU A 102 4.43 3.60 8.03
C LEU A 102 3.31 2.61 7.74
N ARG A 103 2.39 3.00 6.87
CA ARG A 103 1.38 2.11 6.31
C ARG A 103 1.27 2.38 4.82
N GLY A 104 1.32 1.33 4.01
CA GLY A 104 1.06 1.40 2.59
C GLY A 104 -0.37 1.02 2.29
N THR A 105 -0.96 1.70 1.32
CA THR A 105 -2.27 1.35 0.74
C THR A 105 -2.14 1.50 -0.76
N HIS A 106 -1.99 0.39 -1.48
CA HIS A 106 -1.66 0.39 -2.92
C HIS A 106 -0.42 1.24 -3.24
N ASP A 107 -0.63 2.41 -3.84
CA ASP A 107 0.36 3.40 -4.25
C ASP A 107 0.57 4.54 -3.25
N HIS A 108 -0.18 4.57 -2.14
CA HIS A 108 -0.06 5.58 -1.11
C HIS A 108 0.77 5.11 0.07
N VAL A 109 1.51 6.03 0.67
CA VAL A 109 2.23 5.82 1.93
C VAL A 109 1.69 6.79 2.97
N THR A 110 1.13 6.25 4.03
CA THR A 110 0.72 7.00 5.21
C THR A 110 1.83 6.97 6.25
N VAL A 111 2.26 8.15 6.69
CA VAL A 111 3.28 8.33 7.71
C VAL A 111 2.63 8.91 8.96
N PHE A 112 2.79 8.26 10.11
CA PHE A 112 2.11 8.64 11.34
C PHE A 112 2.98 8.38 12.57
N GLY A 113 2.72 9.13 13.65
CA GLY A 113 3.53 9.06 14.87
C GLY A 113 3.99 10.43 15.34
N THR A 114 5.14 10.48 16.00
CA THR A 114 5.73 11.72 16.51
C THR A 114 7.16 11.91 16.04
N VAL A 115 7.58 13.17 15.87
CA VAL A 115 8.93 13.56 15.48
C VAL A 115 9.48 14.67 16.37
N SER A 116 10.80 14.76 16.50
CA SER A 116 11.44 15.74 17.39
C SER A 116 11.45 17.19 16.87
N SER A 117 11.32 17.41 15.55
CA SER A 117 11.41 18.76 14.96
C SER A 117 10.80 18.83 13.55
N GLU A 118 10.53 20.06 13.08
CA GLU A 118 10.10 20.32 11.70
C GLU A 118 11.13 19.86 10.67
N SER A 119 12.42 20.04 10.94
CA SER A 119 13.48 19.59 10.03
C SER A 119 13.43 18.07 9.80
N ARG A 120 13.23 17.31 10.88
CA ARG A 120 13.07 15.84 10.81
C ARG A 120 11.79 15.46 10.07
N LEU A 121 10.69 16.16 10.31
CA LEU A 121 9.45 15.99 9.55
C LEU A 121 9.69 16.15 8.04
N SER A 122 10.31 17.24 7.62
CA SER A 122 10.61 17.49 6.20
C SER A 122 11.50 16.41 5.60
N GLN A 123 12.51 15.93 6.33
CA GLN A 123 13.37 14.83 5.89
C GLN A 123 12.57 13.53 5.68
N ILE A 124 11.69 13.17 6.62
CA ILE A 124 10.84 11.97 6.50
C ILE A 124 9.96 12.06 5.26
N LEU A 125 9.30 13.21 5.06
CA LEU A 125 8.43 13.42 3.92
C LEU A 125 9.20 13.35 2.61
N ALA A 126 10.40 13.95 2.53
CA ALA A 126 11.23 13.89 1.33
C ALA A 126 11.65 12.45 0.98
N VAL A 127 12.01 11.64 1.99
CA VAL A 127 12.34 10.23 1.76
C VAL A 127 11.09 9.44 1.35
N ALA A 128 9.95 9.63 2.01
CA ALA A 128 8.71 8.96 1.66
C ALA A 128 8.22 9.31 0.24
N GLU A 129 8.39 10.57 -0.18
CA GLU A 129 8.01 11.09 -1.49
C GLU A 129 8.78 10.39 -2.64
N ALA A 130 10.03 9.96 -2.39
CA ALA A 130 10.80 9.18 -3.35
C ALA A 130 10.22 7.78 -3.60
N TYR A 131 9.46 7.23 -2.64
CA TYR A 131 8.81 5.93 -2.76
C TYR A 131 7.35 6.03 -3.24
N ALA A 132 6.66 7.12 -2.89
CA ALA A 132 5.27 7.35 -3.26
C ALA A 132 5.06 8.80 -3.75
N PRO A 133 5.50 9.15 -4.97
CA PRO A 133 5.45 10.52 -5.47
C PRO A 133 4.02 11.06 -5.51
N LYS A 134 3.80 12.20 -4.84
CA LYS A 134 2.52 12.91 -4.65
C LYS A 134 1.45 12.09 -3.92
N LYS A 135 1.85 11.01 -3.23
CA LYS A 135 0.96 10.04 -2.60
C LYS A 135 1.34 9.75 -1.15
N VAL A 136 2.06 10.67 -0.52
CA VAL A 136 2.38 10.62 0.89
C VAL A 136 1.30 11.33 1.70
N LEU A 137 0.67 10.60 2.63
CA LEU A 137 -0.26 11.16 3.60
C LEU A 137 0.46 11.38 4.93
N ASN A 138 0.56 12.64 5.34
CA ASN A 138 1.27 13.03 6.57
C ASN A 138 0.31 13.16 7.76
N PHE A 139 0.53 12.34 8.79
CA PHE A 139 -0.13 12.42 10.10
C PHE A 139 0.89 12.45 11.24
N LEU A 140 2.12 12.90 10.98
CA LEU A 140 3.13 13.09 12.02
C LEU A 140 2.80 14.31 12.87
N LYS A 141 3.09 14.21 14.16
CA LYS A 141 3.02 15.32 15.12
C LYS A 141 4.41 15.65 15.65
N ILE A 142 4.71 16.92 15.87
CA ILE A 142 6.00 17.34 16.45
C ILE A 142 5.89 17.26 17.98
N TYR A 143 6.89 16.66 18.65
CA TYR A 143 6.95 16.49 20.09
C TYR A 143 8.33 16.86 20.67
N PRO A 144 8.41 17.58 21.82
CA PRO A 144 7.30 18.13 22.58
C PRO A 144 6.56 19.22 21.79
N GLU A 145 5.26 19.35 22.06
CA GLU A 145 4.45 20.39 21.42
C GLU A 145 5.08 21.76 21.70
N PRO A 146 5.30 22.62 20.68
CA PRO A 146 5.96 23.91 20.87
C PRO A 146 5.22 24.74 21.93
N PRO A 147 5.93 25.30 22.94
CA PRO A 147 5.28 26.12 23.95
C PRO A 147 4.66 27.36 23.31
N GLY A 148 3.32 27.43 23.34
CA GLY A 148 2.54 28.51 22.72
C GLY A 148 1.71 28.10 21.49
N GLY A 149 1.52 26.80 21.24
CA GLY A 149 0.68 26.27 20.16
C GLY A 149 -0.74 26.86 20.15
N LYS A 150 -0.95 27.94 19.40
CA LYS A 150 -2.25 28.18 18.77
C LYS A 150 -2.45 26.99 17.84
N GLY A 151 -3.43 26.14 18.17
CA GLY A 151 -3.70 24.90 17.43
C GLY A 151 -3.56 25.11 15.93
N HIS A 152 -2.70 24.31 15.30
CA HIS A 152 -2.38 24.43 13.88
C HIS A 152 -3.66 24.55 13.04
N PRO A 153 -3.90 25.66 12.33
CA PRO A 153 -4.80 25.65 11.19
C PRO A 153 -3.92 25.30 9.99
N ASP A 154 -3.67 24.02 9.76
CA ASP A 154 -3.26 23.56 8.43
C ASP A 154 -4.06 22.32 8.02
N VAL A 155 -5.36 22.38 8.29
CA VAL A 155 -6.30 21.94 7.26
C VAL A 155 -6.18 23.00 6.18
N GLN A 156 -5.56 22.67 5.04
CA GLN A 156 -5.70 23.46 3.83
C GLN A 156 -7.21 23.66 3.63
N THR A 157 -7.69 24.84 3.98
CA THR A 157 -9.07 25.21 3.75
C THR A 157 -9.14 25.36 2.25
N VAL A 158 -9.68 24.36 1.56
CA VAL A 158 -10.08 24.51 0.18
C VAL A 158 -11.10 25.64 0.19
N THR A 159 -10.67 26.84 -0.17
CA THR A 159 -11.56 27.96 -0.42
C THR A 159 -12.37 27.57 -1.66
N VAL A 160 -13.50 26.89 -1.44
CA VAL A 160 -14.54 26.82 -2.46
C VAL A 160 -15.09 28.23 -2.54
N GLU A 161 -14.74 28.97 -3.58
CA GLU A 161 -15.45 30.20 -3.91
C GLU A 161 -16.92 29.81 -4.16
N VAL A 162 -17.74 30.01 -3.13
CA VAL A 162 -19.18 29.86 -3.22
C VAL A 162 -19.65 30.92 -4.21
N ILE A 163 -20.10 30.45 -5.36
CA ILE A 163 -20.86 31.23 -6.34
C ILE A 163 -21.98 31.92 -5.55
N LYS A 164 -22.00 33.26 -5.55
CA LYS A 164 -22.89 34.11 -4.76
C LYS A 164 -24.32 33.55 -4.69
N GLY A 165 -24.81 33.21 -3.49
CA GLY A 165 -26.24 32.98 -3.31
C GLY A 165 -26.71 32.28 -2.03
N THR A 166 -25.90 31.47 -1.35
CA THR A 166 -26.43 30.62 -0.26
C THR A 166 -25.53 30.57 0.97
N SER A 167 -25.98 31.18 2.06
CA SER A 167 -25.40 31.02 3.39
C SER A 167 -25.84 29.69 4.00
N VAL A 168 -24.90 28.88 4.48
CA VAL A 168 -25.19 27.79 5.44
C VAL A 168 -24.27 27.93 6.65
N ASN A 169 -24.90 27.95 7.83
CA ASN A 169 -24.24 28.06 9.13
C ASN A 169 -23.31 26.87 9.36
N ALA A 170 -22.09 27.16 9.82
CA ALA A 170 -21.11 26.16 10.22
C ALA A 170 -21.64 25.26 11.33
N VAL A 171 -21.57 23.94 11.14
CA VAL A 171 -21.74 22.94 12.20
C VAL A 171 -20.36 22.71 12.82
N LYS A 172 -20.24 22.97 14.13
CA LYS A 172 -19.06 22.59 14.93
C LYS A 172 -19.06 21.09 15.15
N PHE A 173 -17.93 20.42 14.88
CA PHE A 173 -17.59 19.15 15.52
C PHE A 173 -16.71 19.43 16.73
#